data_AF-A0A520I7D5-F1
#
_entry.id   AF-A0A520I7D5-F1
#
_cell.length_a   1.000
_cell.length_b   1.000
_cell.length_c   1.000
_cell.angle_alpha   90.00
_cell.angle_beta   90.00
_cell.angle_gamma   90.00
#
_symmetry.space_group_name_H-M   'P 1'
#
loop_
_entity.id
_entity.type
_entity.pdbx_description
1 polymer ?
#
loop_
_entity_poly.entity_id
_entity_poly.type
_entity_poly.pdbx_seq_one_letter_code
_entity_poly.pdbx_strand_id
1 'polypeptide(L)'
;VWRLPEGGPATRGRPMVNLLPLAPGEVISTVLPLPEDEAEWGAMHVMFATAKGTVRRNAMDAFTNVPSNGKIAMRFEEGSDDRLIGVALLSAHDDVLLATKLGKAIRFAGDDVREFQSRTSTGVRGVTLKADDEVISLSVLHRVEATPQDRETYLKFAPWKGEREGEHDLGAERFNDLKDREQFILTVCANGYGKLSSAYDYRQTGRGGQGITNIDNIARNGEVVASFPAAKGHQLMLVTNQAKLIRTTLASLRVISRNSAGVKLFDVAKGEKVVSAARIEETEEDAEINLADAAPEIAPDTGAIIGDDAAAGPADGE
;
A
#
# COMPACT_ATOMS: atom_id res chain seq x y z
N VAL A 1 -18.20 11.94 -6.68
CA VAL A 1 -17.86 11.13 -7.88
C VAL A 1 -18.41 11.69 -9.21
N TRP A 2 -19.23 12.75 -9.21
CA TRP A 2 -19.98 13.28 -10.37
C TRP A 2 -19.21 13.67 -11.66
N ARG A 3 -17.87 13.74 -11.64
CA ARG A 3 -17.06 14.06 -12.84
C ARG A 3 -16.63 12.83 -13.64
N LEU A 4 -16.76 11.64 -13.08
CA LEU A 4 -16.51 10.41 -13.82
C LEU A 4 -17.73 10.13 -14.72
N PRO A 5 -17.53 9.75 -15.99
CA PRO A 5 -18.64 9.42 -16.87
C PRO A 5 -19.35 8.18 -16.33
N GLU A 6 -20.67 8.27 -16.19
CA GLU A 6 -21.50 7.10 -15.91
C GLU A 6 -21.55 6.19 -17.14
N GLY A 7 -21.44 4.88 -16.92
CA GLY A 7 -21.48 3.88 -17.97
C GLY A 7 -21.63 2.49 -17.40
N GLY A 8 -22.22 1.58 -18.16
CA GLY A 8 -22.21 0.16 -17.81
C GLY A 8 -20.81 -0.45 -17.89
N PRO A 9 -20.60 -1.69 -17.40
CA PRO A 9 -19.29 -2.35 -17.32
C PRO A 9 -18.53 -2.46 -18.66
N ALA A 10 -19.26 -2.52 -19.79
CA ALA A 10 -18.67 -2.57 -21.13
C ALA A 10 -18.16 -1.20 -21.65
N THR A 11 -18.49 -0.09 -20.96
CA THR A 11 -18.10 1.25 -21.38
C THR A 11 -16.66 1.56 -20.94
N ARG A 12 -15.83 2.02 -21.88
CA ARG A 12 -14.40 2.33 -21.66
C ARG A 12 -14.10 3.53 -20.76
N GLY A 13 -15.13 4.26 -20.35
CA GLY A 13 -15.00 5.51 -19.59
C GLY A 13 -14.30 6.62 -20.39
N ARG A 14 -13.60 7.50 -19.68
CA ARG A 14 -12.79 8.59 -20.25
C ARG A 14 -11.36 8.50 -19.70
N PRO A 15 -10.33 8.76 -20.52
CA PRO A 15 -8.94 8.82 -20.04
C PRO A 15 -8.79 9.84 -18.89
N MET A 16 -8.12 9.44 -17.80
CA MET A 16 -7.92 10.31 -16.63
C MET A 16 -7.15 11.60 -16.96
N VAL A 17 -6.24 11.55 -17.93
CA VAL A 17 -5.49 12.71 -18.46
C VAL A 17 -6.41 13.78 -19.06
N ASN A 18 -7.63 13.42 -19.48
CA ASN A 18 -8.62 14.37 -20.00
C ASN A 18 -9.51 14.95 -18.89
N LEU A 19 -9.48 14.36 -17.69
CA LEU A 19 -10.29 14.76 -16.55
C LEU A 19 -9.46 15.54 -15.51
N LEU A 20 -8.16 15.30 -15.48
CA LEU A 20 -7.21 15.89 -14.55
C LEU A 20 -6.13 16.65 -15.35
N PRO A 21 -5.75 17.86 -14.93
CA PRO A 21 -4.73 18.65 -15.60
C PRO A 21 -3.33 18.14 -15.23
N LEU A 22 -2.95 16.99 -15.79
CA LEU A 22 -1.64 16.38 -15.58
C LEU A 22 -0.60 17.01 -16.51
N ALA A 23 0.61 17.24 -15.99
CA ALA A 23 1.76 17.73 -16.76
C ALA A 23 2.43 16.59 -17.57
N PRO A 24 3.32 16.90 -18.53
CA PRO A 24 4.02 15.88 -19.33
C PRO A 24 4.87 14.96 -18.45
N GLY A 25 4.56 13.66 -18.51
CA GLY A 25 5.24 12.64 -17.70
C GLY A 25 4.72 12.50 -16.27
N GLU A 26 3.75 13.31 -15.86
CA GLU A 26 3.10 13.16 -14.56
C GLU A 26 2.19 11.93 -14.55
N VAL A 27 2.30 11.14 -13.47
CA VAL A 27 1.55 9.89 -13.30
C VAL A 27 0.74 9.92 -12.02
N ILE A 28 -0.43 9.29 -12.05
CA ILE A 28 -1.25 9.10 -10.85
C ILE A 28 -0.60 8.00 -10.01
N SER A 29 -0.13 8.37 -8.82
CA SER A 29 0.50 7.43 -7.87
C SER A 29 -0.52 6.72 -6.99
N THR A 30 -1.60 7.38 -6.60
CA THR A 30 -2.60 6.83 -5.68
C THR A 30 -3.97 7.44 -5.94
N VAL A 31 -5.00 6.60 -5.90
CA VAL A 31 -6.41 7.03 -5.82
C VAL A 31 -6.91 6.65 -4.42
N LEU A 32 -7.29 7.66 -3.64
CA LEU A 32 -7.69 7.47 -2.25
C LEU A 32 -9.21 7.68 -2.14
N PRO A 33 -10.01 6.63 -1.91
CA PRO A 33 -11.42 6.81 -1.59
C PRO A 33 -11.52 7.51 -0.23
N LEU A 34 -12.35 8.55 -0.17
CA LEU A 34 -12.66 9.26 1.07
C LEU A 34 -14.02 8.77 1.58
N PRO A 35 -14.24 8.72 2.90
CA PRO A 35 -15.57 8.48 3.46
C PRO A 35 -16.58 9.50 2.93
N GLU A 36 -17.81 9.04 2.66
CA GLU A 36 -18.87 9.89 2.13
C GLU A 36 -19.30 10.96 3.14
N ASP A 37 -19.24 10.65 4.44
CA ASP A 37 -19.54 11.59 5.50
C ASP A 37 -18.33 12.50 5.76
N GLU A 38 -18.43 13.75 5.30
CA GLU A 38 -17.42 14.79 5.54
C GLU A 38 -17.22 15.10 7.03
N ALA A 39 -18.20 14.81 7.90
CA ALA A 39 -18.05 15.02 9.34
C ALA A 39 -16.96 14.12 9.95
N GLU A 40 -16.65 12.99 9.32
CA GLU A 40 -15.58 12.09 9.77
C GLU A 40 -14.17 12.61 9.39
N TRP A 41 -14.07 13.53 8.43
CA TRP A 41 -12.79 13.99 7.87
C TRP A 41 -11.93 14.70 8.90
N GLY A 42 -12.52 15.48 9.81
CA GLY A 42 -11.78 16.23 10.83
C GLY A 42 -11.01 15.34 11.83
N ALA A 43 -11.39 14.07 11.98
CA ALA A 43 -10.68 13.10 12.83
C ALA A 43 -9.58 12.34 12.08
N MET A 44 -9.50 12.51 10.75
CA MET A 44 -8.60 11.77 9.88
C MET A 44 -7.38 12.60 9.48
N HIS A 45 -6.32 11.86 9.18
CA HIS A 45 -5.09 12.41 8.65
C HIS A 45 -4.76 11.75 7.32
N VAL A 46 -3.93 12.43 6.55
CA VAL A 46 -3.33 11.91 5.32
C VAL A 46 -1.85 11.69 5.57
N MET A 47 -1.39 10.45 5.41
CA MET A 47 0.02 10.07 5.44
C MET A 47 0.57 9.96 4.03
N PHE A 48 1.68 10.64 3.76
CA PHE A 48 2.45 10.53 2.53
C PHE A 48 3.73 9.77 2.82
N ALA A 49 4.20 8.96 1.87
CA ALA A 49 5.48 8.30 1.92
C ALA A 49 6.21 8.36 0.58
N THR A 50 7.52 8.59 0.62
CA THR A 50 8.37 8.72 -0.57
C THR A 50 9.35 7.55 -0.72
N ALA A 51 9.90 7.39 -1.92
CA ALA A 51 10.84 6.32 -2.26
C ALA A 51 12.12 6.38 -1.41
N LYS A 52 12.59 7.59 -1.07
CA LYS A 52 13.76 7.79 -0.19
C LYS A 52 13.44 7.65 1.30
N GLY A 53 12.24 7.23 1.66
CA GLY A 53 11.87 6.92 3.04
C GLY A 53 11.44 8.12 3.86
N THR A 54 11.09 9.24 3.23
CA THR A 54 10.48 10.39 3.90
C THR A 54 8.99 10.16 4.08
N VAL A 55 8.44 10.58 5.22
CA VAL A 55 7.01 10.53 5.49
C VAL A 55 6.50 11.87 6.02
N ARG A 56 5.21 12.12 5.80
CA ARG A 56 4.57 13.38 6.15
C ARG A 56 3.11 13.13 6.52
N ARG A 57 2.65 13.73 7.63
CA ARG A 57 1.26 13.64 8.10
C ARG A 57 0.59 15.00 8.04
N ASN A 58 -0.63 15.06 7.52
CA ASN A 58 -1.46 16.25 7.43
C ASN A 58 -2.87 15.97 7.95
N ALA A 59 -3.54 16.96 8.52
CA ALA A 59 -4.99 16.89 8.72
C ALA A 59 -5.71 16.74 7.38
N MET A 60 -6.77 15.94 7.33
CA MET A 60 -7.58 15.77 6.12
C MET A 60 -8.31 17.07 5.73
N ASP A 61 -8.62 17.94 6.70
CA ASP A 61 -9.21 19.26 6.49
C ASP A 61 -8.43 20.12 5.50
N ALA A 62 -7.10 19.94 5.41
CA ALA A 62 -6.26 20.65 4.45
C ALA A 62 -6.60 20.33 2.98
N PHE A 63 -7.35 19.25 2.73
CA PHE A 63 -7.71 18.73 1.41
C PHE A 63 -9.23 18.72 1.14
N THR A 64 -10.04 19.34 1.99
CA THR A 64 -11.50 19.51 1.78
C THR A 64 -11.83 20.29 0.52
N ASN A 65 -11.15 21.43 0.31
CA ASN A 65 -11.32 22.28 -0.86
C ASN A 65 -10.10 22.17 -1.80
N VAL A 66 -10.27 21.44 -2.90
CA VAL A 66 -9.28 21.26 -3.97
C VAL A 66 -9.81 21.89 -5.26
N PRO A 67 -9.17 22.95 -5.78
CA PRO A 67 -9.58 23.58 -7.04
C PRO A 67 -9.33 22.66 -8.23
N SER A 68 -9.93 22.99 -9.39
CA SER A 68 -9.86 22.15 -10.59
C SER A 68 -8.45 21.97 -11.17
N ASN A 69 -7.53 22.89 -10.89
CA ASN A 69 -6.11 22.81 -11.27
C ASN A 69 -5.27 22.02 -10.26
N GLY A 70 -5.88 21.38 -9.26
CA GLY A 70 -5.19 20.60 -8.25
C GLY A 70 -4.63 21.45 -7.11
N LYS A 71 -4.01 20.78 -6.15
CA LYS A 71 -3.51 21.39 -4.92
C LYS A 71 -2.21 20.70 -4.52
N ILE A 72 -1.14 21.47 -4.35
CA ILE A 72 0.14 20.92 -3.89
C ILE A 72 -0.06 20.22 -2.54
N ALA A 73 0.28 18.94 -2.50
CA ALA A 73 0.19 18.08 -1.32
C ALA A 73 1.56 17.84 -0.66
N MET A 74 2.63 17.85 -1.47
CA MET A 74 4.01 17.67 -1.02
C MET A 74 4.96 18.34 -2.02
N ARG A 75 6.06 18.91 -1.55
CA ARG A 75 7.14 19.45 -2.39
C ARG A 75 8.36 18.53 -2.32
N PHE A 76 8.95 18.25 -3.47
CA PHE A 76 10.26 17.60 -3.59
C PHE A 76 11.36 18.65 -3.70
N GLU A 77 12.56 18.32 -3.22
CA GLU A 77 13.73 19.18 -3.42
C GLU A 77 14.09 19.25 -4.91
N GLU A 78 14.51 20.43 -5.37
CA GLU A 78 14.88 20.62 -6.77
C GLU A 78 16.05 19.71 -7.15
N GLY A 79 15.93 18.99 -8.27
CA GLY A 79 16.92 18.01 -8.72
C GLY A 79 16.91 16.67 -7.94
N SER A 80 15.96 16.47 -7.01
CA SER A 80 15.79 15.20 -6.32
C SER A 80 15.24 14.10 -7.24
N ASP A 81 15.74 12.87 -7.09
CA ASP A 81 15.18 11.65 -7.68
C ASP A 81 14.13 10.97 -6.76
N ASP A 82 13.73 11.64 -5.68
CA ASP A 82 12.67 11.15 -4.80
C ASP A 82 11.30 11.27 -5.47
N ARG A 83 10.40 10.35 -5.11
CA ARG A 83 9.06 10.27 -5.69
C ARG A 83 8.06 9.80 -4.66
N LEU A 84 6.81 10.21 -4.83
CA LEU A 84 5.70 9.75 -4.00
C LEU A 84 5.45 8.26 -4.30
N ILE A 85 5.45 7.43 -3.25
CA ILE A 85 5.16 6.00 -3.35
C ILE A 85 3.73 5.69 -2.96
N GLY A 86 3.19 6.41 -1.98
CA GLY A 86 1.82 6.18 -1.56
C GLY A 86 1.28 7.29 -0.68
N VAL A 87 -0.04 7.35 -0.66
CA VAL A 87 -0.83 8.20 0.22
C VAL A 87 -1.88 7.32 0.90
N ALA A 88 -2.08 7.47 2.20
CA ALA A 88 -3.08 6.70 2.93
C ALA A 88 -3.79 7.56 3.99
N LEU A 89 -5.07 7.29 4.21
CA LEU A 89 -5.81 7.82 5.36
C LEU A 89 -5.46 7.04 6.61
N LEU A 90 -5.34 7.74 7.73
CA LEU A 90 -5.15 7.13 9.03
C LEU A 90 -5.76 7.99 10.15
N SER A 91 -6.18 7.31 11.21
CA SER A 91 -6.47 7.91 12.50
C SER A 91 -5.19 8.05 13.35
N ALA A 92 -5.30 8.72 14.50
CA ALA A 92 -4.21 8.80 15.48
C ALA A 92 -3.87 7.43 16.10
N HIS A 93 -4.79 6.47 16.06
CA HIS A 93 -4.61 5.14 16.63
C HIS A 93 -3.99 4.14 15.66
N ASP A 94 -3.77 4.50 14.41
CA ASP A 94 -3.20 3.59 13.44
C ASP A 94 -1.67 3.63 13.44
N ASP A 95 -1.08 2.55 12.94
CA ASP A 95 0.35 2.45 12.69
C ASP A 95 0.62 2.55 11.19
N VAL A 96 1.80 3.10 10.87
CA VAL A 96 2.34 3.11 9.52
C VAL A 96 3.32 1.95 9.38
N LEU A 97 3.13 1.14 8.35
CA LEU A 97 4.08 0.14 7.88
C LEU A 97 4.67 0.59 6.54
N LEU A 98 5.99 0.75 6.48
CA LEU A 98 6.73 0.94 5.23
C LEU A 98 7.48 -0.34 4.92
N ALA A 99 7.42 -0.80 3.67
CA ALA A 99 8.23 -1.91 3.18
C ALA A 99 9.21 -1.44 2.10
N THR A 100 10.39 -2.06 2.08
CA THR A 100 11.47 -1.69 1.17
C THR A 100 11.75 -2.77 0.13
N LYS A 101 12.31 -2.33 -0.99
CA LYS A 101 12.72 -3.14 -2.15
C LYS A 101 13.64 -4.29 -1.75
N LEU A 102 14.56 -4.07 -0.80
CA LEU A 102 15.52 -5.07 -0.32
C LEU A 102 15.01 -5.89 0.89
N GLY A 103 13.69 -5.94 1.10
CA GLY A 103 13.09 -6.87 2.04
C GLY A 103 13.15 -6.41 3.50
N LYS A 104 13.26 -5.11 3.77
CA LYS A 104 13.03 -4.54 5.10
C LYS A 104 11.61 -4.02 5.24
N ALA A 105 11.16 -3.90 6.47
CA ALA A 105 9.95 -3.17 6.81
C ALA A 105 10.11 -2.47 8.16
N ILE A 106 9.51 -1.30 8.32
CA ILE A 106 9.43 -0.59 9.60
C ILE A 106 7.97 -0.31 9.91
N ARG A 107 7.59 -0.56 11.16
CA ARG A 107 6.28 -0.21 11.72
C ARG A 107 6.49 0.82 12.82
N PHE A 108 5.78 1.94 12.77
CA PHE A 108 5.81 2.99 13.77
C PHE A 108 4.41 3.59 13.94
N ALA A 109 4.18 4.31 15.03
CA ALA A 109 2.88 4.89 15.31
C ALA A 109 2.60 6.06 14.35
N GLY A 110 1.37 6.20 13.84
CA GLY A 110 1.03 7.29 12.92
C GLY A 110 1.27 8.69 13.52
N ASP A 111 1.04 8.83 14.82
CA ASP A 111 1.26 10.04 15.61
C ASP A 111 2.73 10.28 16.02
N ASP A 112 3.65 9.32 15.83
CA ASP A 112 5.11 9.56 15.88
C ASP A 112 5.56 10.55 14.78
N VAL A 113 4.74 10.71 13.74
CA VAL A 113 4.89 11.78 12.74
C VAL A 113 4.06 12.97 13.22
N ARG A 114 4.73 14.08 13.54
CA ARG A 114 4.02 15.33 13.84
C ARG A 114 3.13 15.74 12.67
N GLU A 115 1.99 16.33 12.99
CA GLU A 115 1.12 16.91 11.97
C GLU A 115 1.76 18.20 11.41
N PHE A 116 1.76 18.33 10.09
CA PHE A 116 2.25 19.52 9.40
C PHE A 116 1.08 20.39 8.93
N GLN A 117 1.03 21.63 9.39
CA GLN A 117 0.06 22.62 8.90
C GLN A 117 0.37 23.07 7.46
N SER A 118 1.66 23.32 7.16
CA SER A 118 2.09 23.75 5.83
C SER A 118 2.22 22.57 4.87
N ARG A 119 1.54 22.63 3.72
CA ARG A 119 1.57 21.66 2.61
C ARG A 119 2.91 21.59 1.84
N THR A 120 3.82 22.55 2.07
CA THR A 120 5.06 22.68 1.28
C THR A 120 6.30 22.10 1.96
N SER A 121 6.19 21.59 3.19
CA SER A 121 7.34 20.96 3.85
C SER A 121 7.67 19.58 3.29
N THR A 122 8.94 19.22 3.32
CA THR A 122 9.46 17.94 2.81
C THR A 122 9.04 16.74 3.66
N GLY A 123 8.59 16.95 4.90
CA GLY A 123 8.26 15.87 5.85
C GLY A 123 9.45 15.52 6.75
N VAL A 124 9.48 14.28 7.23
CA VAL A 124 10.50 13.78 8.18
C VAL A 124 10.89 12.33 7.84
N ARG A 125 12.06 11.86 8.25
CA ARG A 125 12.55 10.49 7.93
C ARG A 125 11.75 9.34 8.54
N GLY A 126 10.97 8.62 7.73
CA GLY A 126 10.17 7.46 8.12
C GLY A 126 10.99 6.19 8.36
N VAL A 127 11.97 5.94 7.49
CA VAL A 127 12.88 4.79 7.56
C VAL A 127 14.27 5.21 7.14
N THR A 128 15.30 4.57 7.71
CA THR A 128 16.67 4.68 7.22
C THR A 128 16.93 3.55 6.23
N LEU A 129 17.23 3.91 4.98
CA LEU A 129 17.50 2.98 3.89
C LEU A 129 19.00 2.64 3.81
N LYS A 130 19.31 1.43 3.32
CA LYS A 130 20.66 1.09 2.88
C LYS A 130 20.88 1.60 1.46
N ALA A 131 22.14 1.56 1.00
CA ALA A 131 22.45 1.81 -0.41
C ALA A 131 21.60 0.91 -1.32
N ASP A 132 21.11 1.47 -2.41
CA ASP A 132 20.26 0.84 -3.43
C ASP A 132 18.90 0.30 -2.93
N ASP A 133 18.52 0.60 -1.69
CA ASP A 133 17.18 0.32 -1.17
C ASP A 133 16.26 1.53 -1.36
N GLU A 134 14.97 1.25 -1.50
CA GLU A 134 13.92 2.26 -1.59
C GLU A 134 12.63 1.72 -0.96
N VAL A 135 11.79 2.63 -0.48
CA VAL A 135 10.44 2.27 -0.04
C VAL A 135 9.61 1.93 -1.27
N ILE A 136 8.92 0.78 -1.24
CA ILE A 136 8.05 0.31 -2.32
C ILE A 136 6.57 0.34 -1.94
N SER A 137 6.25 0.48 -0.65
CA SER A 137 4.87 0.57 -0.21
C SER A 137 4.71 1.29 1.12
N LEU A 138 3.54 1.91 1.23
CA LEU A 138 2.96 2.46 2.44
C LEU A 138 1.71 1.63 2.78
N SER A 139 1.54 1.27 4.05
CA SER A 139 0.34 0.61 4.54
C SER A 139 -0.03 1.14 5.91
N VAL A 140 -1.34 1.24 6.16
CA VAL A 140 -1.89 1.63 7.46
C VAL A 140 -2.41 0.37 8.14
N LEU A 141 -2.02 0.18 9.40
CA LEU A 141 -2.42 -0.96 10.22
C LEU A 141 -3.20 -0.45 11.42
N HIS A 142 -4.34 -1.07 11.70
CA HIS A 142 -5.15 -0.73 12.85
C HIS A 142 -4.48 -1.30 14.10
N ARG A 143 -4.07 -0.40 15.01
CA ARG A 143 -3.38 -0.80 16.22
C ARG A 143 -4.31 -1.58 17.13
N VAL A 144 -3.77 -2.67 17.67
CA VAL A 144 -4.37 -3.36 18.80
C VAL A 144 -3.44 -3.17 19.98
N GLU A 145 -3.94 -2.58 21.05
CA GLU A 145 -3.18 -2.37 22.27
C GLU A 145 -2.84 -3.72 22.86
N ALA A 146 -1.64 -4.22 22.58
CA ALA A 146 -1.16 -5.55 22.98
C ALA A 146 0.26 -5.44 23.55
N THR A 147 0.54 -6.16 24.64
CA THR A 147 1.91 -6.24 25.13
C THR A 147 2.77 -7.07 24.16
N PRO A 148 4.12 -6.95 24.17
CA PRO A 148 4.98 -7.86 23.43
C PRO A 148 4.71 -9.33 23.76
N GLN A 149 4.49 -9.63 25.05
CA GLN A 149 4.16 -10.98 25.51
C GLN A 149 2.82 -11.45 24.92
N ASP A 150 1.79 -10.60 24.92
CA ASP A 150 0.49 -10.96 24.34
C ASP A 150 0.61 -11.38 22.88
N ARG A 151 1.36 -10.59 22.09
CA ARG A 151 1.61 -10.87 20.67
C ARG A 151 2.41 -12.15 20.47
N GLU A 152 3.45 -12.37 21.26
CA GLU A 152 4.28 -13.58 21.15
C GLU A 152 3.48 -14.84 21.51
N THR A 153 2.72 -14.79 22.61
CA THR A 153 1.80 -15.86 23.00
C THR A 153 0.76 -16.09 21.91
N TYR A 154 0.06 -15.05 21.44
CA TYR A 154 -0.92 -15.18 20.36
C TYR A 154 -0.31 -15.81 19.11
N LEU A 155 0.82 -15.29 18.60
CA LEU A 155 1.49 -15.82 17.43
C LEU A 155 1.93 -17.29 17.61
N LYS A 156 2.23 -17.74 18.83
CA LYS A 156 2.60 -19.13 19.12
C LYS A 156 1.41 -20.10 18.99
N PHE A 157 0.21 -19.63 19.34
CA PHE A 157 -1.04 -20.40 19.41
C PHE A 157 -2.09 -19.97 18.36
N ALA A 158 -1.71 -19.13 17.40
CA ALA A 158 -2.64 -18.58 16.43
C ALA A 158 -3.37 -19.68 15.64
N PRO A 159 -4.68 -19.53 15.36
CA PRO A 159 -5.50 -20.58 14.75
C PRO A 159 -4.95 -21.11 13.42
N TRP A 160 -4.27 -20.26 12.66
CA TRP A 160 -3.69 -20.60 11.36
C TRP A 160 -2.40 -21.43 11.42
N LYS A 161 -1.83 -21.70 12.61
CA LYS A 161 -0.64 -22.58 12.76
C LYS A 161 -0.97 -24.09 12.82
N GLY A 162 -2.25 -24.46 12.90
CA GLY A 162 -2.66 -25.85 13.14
C GLY A 162 -2.40 -26.29 14.58
N GLU A 163 -3.14 -27.32 15.03
CA GLU A 163 -3.24 -27.94 16.37
C GLU A 163 -2.03 -27.73 17.31
N ARG A 164 -1.91 -26.51 17.84
CA ARG A 164 -1.31 -26.26 19.14
C ARG A 164 -2.46 -25.97 20.08
N GLU A 165 -3.26 -27.00 20.34
CA GLU A 165 -4.07 -27.01 21.55
C GLU A 165 -3.08 -27.07 22.71
N GLY A 166 -2.87 -25.94 23.36
CA GLY A 166 -2.04 -25.85 24.54
C GLY A 166 -2.52 -24.70 25.39
N GLU A 167 -2.48 -24.90 26.68
CA GLU A 167 -2.79 -23.84 27.63
C GLU A 167 -1.84 -22.66 27.40
N HIS A 168 -2.43 -21.48 27.30
CA HIS A 168 -1.73 -20.23 27.27
C HIS A 168 -2.25 -19.33 28.38
N ASP A 169 -1.39 -18.44 28.83
CA ASP A 169 -1.69 -17.44 29.86
C ASP A 169 -2.56 -16.29 29.34
N LEU A 170 -2.77 -16.19 28.03
CA LEU A 170 -3.73 -15.26 27.46
C LEU A 170 -5.16 -15.66 27.86
N GLY A 171 -5.87 -14.81 28.59
CA GLY A 171 -7.30 -15.02 28.84
C GLY A 171 -8.08 -15.14 27.52
N ALA A 172 -9.16 -15.94 27.50
CA ALA A 172 -9.94 -16.21 26.30
C ALA A 172 -10.48 -14.94 25.61
N GLU A 173 -10.90 -13.95 26.40
CA GLU A 173 -11.35 -12.64 25.91
C GLU A 173 -10.24 -11.94 25.13
N ARG A 174 -9.04 -11.86 25.71
CA ARG A 174 -7.88 -11.23 25.08
C ARG A 174 -7.40 -11.97 23.83
N PHE A 175 -7.43 -13.30 23.86
CA PHE A 175 -7.09 -14.12 22.70
C PHE A 175 -8.06 -13.88 21.54
N ASN A 176 -9.36 -13.81 21.83
CA ASN A 176 -10.36 -13.52 20.81
C ASN A 176 -10.26 -12.09 20.27
N ASP A 177 -10.00 -11.09 21.12
CA ASP A 177 -9.79 -9.71 20.66
C ASP A 177 -8.61 -9.60 19.67
N LEU A 178 -7.47 -10.24 19.97
CA LEU A 178 -6.33 -10.31 19.04
C LEU A 178 -6.67 -11.08 17.76
N LYS A 179 -7.42 -12.19 17.89
CA LYS A 179 -7.84 -12.98 16.73
C LYS A 179 -8.72 -12.18 15.78
N ASP A 180 -9.71 -11.49 16.32
CA ASP A 180 -10.72 -10.79 15.54
C ASP A 180 -10.17 -9.50 14.89
N ARG A 181 -9.14 -8.91 15.50
CA ARG A 181 -8.44 -7.73 14.96
C ARG A 181 -7.15 -8.05 14.21
N GLU A 182 -6.84 -9.33 13.97
CA GLU A 182 -5.62 -9.71 13.27
C GLU A 182 -5.66 -9.26 11.81
N GLN A 183 -4.65 -8.49 11.41
CA GLN A 183 -4.40 -8.15 10.01
C GLN A 183 -3.23 -8.97 9.48
N PHE A 184 -3.18 -9.21 8.17
CA PHE A 184 -2.07 -9.91 7.52
C PHE A 184 -1.46 -9.06 6.42
N ILE A 185 -0.15 -9.22 6.23
CA ILE A 185 0.66 -8.53 5.22
C ILE A 185 1.04 -9.54 4.16
N LEU A 186 0.61 -9.30 2.92
CA LEU A 186 1.10 -10.00 1.75
C LEU A 186 2.34 -9.28 1.24
N THR A 187 3.44 -10.01 1.06
CA THR A 187 4.65 -9.53 0.37
C THR A 187 4.87 -10.34 -0.89
N VAL A 188 5.12 -9.67 -2.01
CA VAL A 188 5.36 -10.27 -3.33
C VAL A 188 6.72 -9.81 -3.84
N CYS A 189 7.48 -10.74 -4.42
CA CYS A 189 8.82 -10.51 -4.96
C CYS A 189 8.89 -10.80 -6.46
N ALA A 190 9.90 -10.20 -7.11
CA ALA A 190 10.06 -10.17 -8.56
C ALA A 190 10.19 -11.56 -9.23
N ASN A 191 10.65 -12.59 -8.53
CA ASN A 191 10.79 -13.94 -9.09
C ASN A 191 9.59 -14.86 -8.78
N GLY A 192 8.42 -14.29 -8.44
CA GLY A 192 7.19 -15.06 -8.19
C GLY A 192 7.12 -15.68 -6.80
N TYR A 193 8.00 -15.27 -5.89
CA TYR A 193 7.97 -15.65 -4.48
C TYR A 193 7.20 -14.63 -3.68
N GLY A 194 6.67 -15.05 -2.54
CA GLY A 194 5.99 -14.16 -1.62
C GLY A 194 5.49 -14.89 -0.41
N LYS A 195 4.72 -14.19 0.42
CA LYS A 195 4.16 -14.76 1.64
C LYS A 195 3.09 -13.88 2.24
N LEU A 196 2.26 -14.53 3.05
CA LEU A 196 1.32 -13.89 3.95
C LEU A 196 1.85 -14.01 5.38
N SER A 197 2.02 -12.89 6.09
CA SER A 197 2.53 -12.84 7.47
C SER A 197 1.56 -12.07 8.36
N SER A 198 1.38 -12.50 9.61
CA SER A 198 0.59 -11.74 10.59
C SER A 198 1.21 -10.36 10.83
N ALA A 199 0.39 -9.31 10.88
CA ALA A 199 0.80 -7.96 11.21
C ALA A 199 1.39 -7.87 12.63
N TYR A 200 1.02 -8.77 13.55
CA TYR A 200 1.60 -8.85 14.89
C TYR A 200 3.07 -9.28 14.89
N ASP A 201 3.54 -9.95 13.82
CA ASP A 201 4.95 -10.30 13.65
C ASP A 201 5.81 -9.05 13.37
N TYR A 202 5.18 -7.94 12.95
CA TYR A 202 5.80 -6.65 12.74
C TYR A 202 5.67 -5.81 14.01
N ARG A 203 6.65 -5.94 14.91
CA ARG A 203 6.70 -5.12 16.12
C ARG A 203 6.78 -3.62 15.77
N GLN A 204 6.11 -2.80 16.54
CA GLN A 204 6.30 -1.35 16.49
C GLN A 204 7.71 -1.01 16.97
N THR A 205 8.33 -0.05 16.28
CA THR A 205 9.64 0.52 16.57
C THR A 205 9.58 2.03 16.37
N GLY A 206 10.56 2.77 16.89
CA GLY A 206 10.67 4.19 16.61
C GLY A 206 10.90 4.46 15.11
N ARG A 207 10.20 5.45 14.59
CA ARG A 207 10.36 5.93 13.22
C ARG A 207 11.81 6.36 12.92
N GLY A 208 12.24 6.20 11.68
CA GLY A 208 13.59 6.54 11.22
C GLY A 208 14.63 5.46 11.48
N GLY A 209 14.27 4.34 12.11
CA GLY A 209 15.12 3.16 12.20
C GLY A 209 15.31 2.46 10.85
N GLN A 210 16.15 1.41 10.82
CA GLN A 210 16.36 0.58 9.63
C GLN A 210 15.25 -0.48 9.40
N GLY A 211 14.32 -0.60 10.35
CA GLY A 211 13.29 -1.63 10.33
C GLY A 211 13.82 -3.03 10.63
N ILE A 212 12.98 -4.02 10.35
CA ILE A 212 13.19 -5.46 10.55
C ILE A 212 13.08 -6.20 9.22
N THR A 213 13.46 -7.46 9.18
CA THR A 213 13.29 -8.29 7.98
C THR A 213 11.80 -8.46 7.67
N ASN A 214 11.40 -8.06 6.46
CA ASN A 214 10.08 -8.28 5.90
C ASN A 214 10.02 -9.61 5.16
N ILE A 215 11.05 -9.94 4.37
CA ILE A 215 11.23 -11.22 3.71
C ILE A 215 12.72 -11.53 3.56
N ASP A 216 13.08 -12.78 3.79
CA ASP A 216 14.47 -13.24 3.68
C ASP A 216 14.78 -13.78 2.28
N ASN A 217 16.05 -14.03 1.98
CA ASN A 217 16.55 -14.62 0.74
C ASN A 217 16.16 -13.84 -0.53
N ILE A 218 16.42 -12.52 -0.52
CA ILE A 218 16.24 -11.63 -1.68
C ILE A 218 17.01 -12.12 -2.91
N ALA A 219 18.17 -12.78 -2.73
CA ALA A 219 18.94 -13.35 -3.84
C ALA A 219 18.12 -14.37 -4.66
N ARG A 220 17.34 -15.23 -3.99
CA ARG A 220 16.43 -16.18 -4.65
C ARG A 220 15.14 -15.50 -5.10
N ASN A 221 14.54 -14.71 -4.21
CA ASN A 221 13.18 -14.21 -4.38
C ASN A 221 13.09 -13.04 -5.37
N GLY A 222 14.21 -12.35 -5.59
CA GLY A 222 14.22 -11.04 -6.22
C GLY A 222 13.76 -9.95 -5.25
N GLU A 223 13.79 -8.72 -5.75
CA GLU A 223 13.34 -7.53 -5.03
C GLU A 223 11.86 -7.63 -4.67
N VAL A 224 11.47 -6.99 -3.58
CA VAL A 224 10.05 -6.83 -3.22
C VAL A 224 9.41 -5.86 -4.20
N VAL A 225 8.30 -6.28 -4.81
CA VAL A 225 7.53 -5.47 -5.78
C VAL A 225 6.26 -4.92 -5.18
N ALA A 226 5.71 -5.57 -4.16
CA ALA A 226 4.55 -5.08 -3.42
C ALA A 226 4.52 -5.64 -2.00
N SER A 227 4.01 -4.85 -1.06
CA SER A 227 3.72 -5.30 0.29
C SER A 227 2.53 -4.53 0.86
N PHE A 228 1.42 -5.20 1.15
CA PHE A 228 0.18 -4.55 1.59
C PHE A 228 -0.71 -5.47 2.44
N PRO A 229 -1.66 -4.92 3.22
CA PRO A 229 -2.64 -5.70 3.95
C PRO A 229 -3.51 -6.54 3.02
N ALA A 230 -3.70 -7.81 3.35
CA ALA A 230 -4.55 -8.72 2.60
C ALA A 230 -5.20 -9.77 3.51
N ALA A 231 -6.36 -10.25 3.11
CA ALA A 231 -7.06 -11.35 3.74
C ALA A 231 -7.08 -12.56 2.79
N LYS A 232 -7.31 -13.75 3.33
CA LYS A 232 -7.39 -14.98 2.54
C LYS A 232 -8.54 -14.98 1.52
N GLY A 233 -9.59 -14.19 1.75
CA GLY A 233 -10.69 -14.03 0.79
C GLY A 233 -10.37 -13.15 -0.41
N HIS A 234 -9.27 -12.38 -0.38
CA HIS A 234 -8.90 -11.52 -1.50
C HIS A 234 -8.25 -12.32 -2.63
N GLN A 235 -8.18 -11.68 -3.78
CA GLN A 235 -7.40 -12.14 -4.91
C GLN A 235 -6.23 -11.19 -5.20
N LEU A 236 -5.30 -11.68 -6.01
CA LEU A 236 -4.08 -10.99 -6.38
C LEU A 236 -3.98 -10.94 -7.91
N MET A 237 -3.85 -9.73 -8.44
CA MET A 237 -3.48 -9.47 -9.81
C MET A 237 -1.98 -9.18 -9.89
N LEU A 238 -1.31 -9.74 -10.88
CA LEU A 238 0.12 -9.59 -11.10
C LEU A 238 0.38 -9.26 -12.57
N VAL A 239 1.36 -8.39 -12.80
CA VAL A 239 1.84 -8.05 -14.14
C VAL A 239 3.33 -8.32 -14.22
N THR A 240 3.76 -8.96 -15.30
CA THR A 240 5.18 -9.25 -15.57
C THR A 240 5.78 -8.29 -16.59
N ASN A 241 7.11 -8.23 -16.66
CA ASN A 241 7.85 -7.48 -17.69
C ASN A 241 7.67 -8.04 -19.12
N GLN A 242 6.98 -9.17 -19.29
CA GLN A 242 6.58 -9.75 -20.57
C GLN A 242 5.10 -9.49 -20.89
N ALA A 243 4.47 -8.53 -20.20
CA ALA A 243 3.06 -8.17 -20.35
C ALA A 243 2.08 -9.34 -20.08
N LYS A 244 2.49 -10.32 -19.25
CA LYS A 244 1.56 -11.36 -18.78
C LYS A 244 0.84 -10.86 -17.54
N LEU A 245 -0.48 -11.07 -17.56
CA LEU A 245 -1.37 -10.78 -16.45
C LEU A 245 -1.77 -12.10 -15.79
N ILE A 246 -1.56 -12.20 -14.48
CA ILE A 246 -1.81 -13.41 -13.70
C ILE A 246 -2.75 -13.04 -12.55
N ARG A 247 -3.87 -13.75 -12.46
CA ARG A 247 -4.84 -13.63 -11.37
C ARG A 247 -4.80 -14.90 -10.51
N THR A 248 -4.74 -14.76 -9.20
CA THR A 248 -4.74 -15.89 -8.28
C THR A 248 -5.43 -15.56 -6.96
N THR A 249 -6.05 -16.56 -6.33
CA THR A 249 -6.67 -16.43 -5.01
C THR A 249 -5.64 -16.51 -3.90
N LEU A 250 -5.86 -15.78 -2.79
CA LEU A 250 -5.03 -15.87 -1.58
C LEU A 250 -5.50 -16.96 -0.61
N ALA A 251 -6.62 -17.65 -0.89
CA ALA A 251 -7.25 -18.58 0.04
C ALA A 251 -6.32 -19.75 0.45
N SER A 252 -5.53 -20.24 -0.51
CA SER A 252 -4.59 -21.34 -0.32
C SER A 252 -3.27 -20.92 0.34
N LEU A 253 -3.02 -19.62 0.51
CA LEU A 253 -1.77 -19.16 1.11
C LEU A 253 -1.77 -19.42 2.61
N ARG A 254 -0.75 -20.15 3.04
CA ARG A 254 -0.43 -20.31 4.47
C ARG A 254 0.15 -19.02 5.04
N VAL A 255 -0.23 -18.72 6.28
CA VAL A 255 0.40 -17.67 7.06
C VAL A 255 1.73 -18.19 7.61
N ILE A 256 2.81 -17.46 7.37
CA ILE A 256 4.17 -17.80 7.82
C ILE A 256 4.89 -16.57 8.37
N SER A 257 5.99 -16.77 9.08
CA SER A 257 6.72 -15.66 9.70
C SER A 257 7.33 -14.70 8.67
N ARG A 258 7.42 -13.42 9.04
CA ARG A 258 8.13 -12.37 8.30
C ARG A 258 9.64 -12.65 8.11
N ASN A 259 10.26 -13.49 8.95
CA ASN A 259 11.68 -13.82 8.77
C ASN A 259 11.89 -15.03 7.85
N SER A 260 10.82 -15.59 7.28
CA SER A 260 10.93 -16.66 6.28
C SER A 260 11.26 -16.11 4.89
N ALA A 261 11.85 -16.97 4.07
CA ALA A 261 12.07 -16.73 2.64
C ALA A 261 10.78 -16.77 1.80
N GLY A 262 9.61 -17.03 2.41
CA GLY A 262 8.37 -17.17 1.67
C GLY A 262 8.24 -18.48 0.87
N VAL A 263 7.15 -18.55 0.10
CA VAL A 263 6.82 -19.65 -0.81
C VAL A 263 6.70 -19.13 -2.23
N LYS A 264 6.74 -20.03 -3.21
CA LYS A 264 6.40 -19.67 -4.58
C LYS A 264 4.89 -19.40 -4.64
N LEU A 265 4.52 -18.21 -5.11
CA LEU A 265 3.13 -17.84 -5.38
C LEU A 265 2.72 -18.31 -6.78
N PHE A 266 3.66 -18.27 -7.74
CA PHE A 266 3.46 -18.72 -9.12
C PHE A 266 4.79 -18.98 -9.83
N ASP A 267 4.73 -19.69 -10.95
CA ASP A 267 5.88 -19.94 -11.81
C ASP A 267 6.17 -18.74 -12.70
N VAL A 268 7.38 -18.19 -12.54
CA VAL A 268 7.91 -17.13 -13.41
C VAL A 268 8.92 -17.77 -14.37
N ALA A 269 8.74 -17.54 -15.67
CA ALA A 269 9.63 -18.10 -16.68
C ALA A 269 11.06 -17.54 -16.55
N LYS A 270 12.03 -18.25 -17.13
CA LYS A 270 13.43 -17.81 -17.11
C LYS A 270 13.56 -16.42 -17.77
N GLY A 271 14.06 -15.44 -17.02
CA GLY A 271 14.25 -14.06 -17.49
C GLY A 271 13.00 -13.17 -17.41
N GLU A 272 11.85 -13.74 -17.03
CA GLU A 272 10.64 -12.99 -16.71
C GLU A 272 10.71 -12.52 -15.25
N LYS A 273 10.08 -11.38 -14.95
CA LYS A 273 9.97 -10.83 -13.60
C LYS A 273 8.60 -10.20 -13.40
N VAL A 274 8.10 -10.32 -12.18
CA VAL A 274 6.95 -9.53 -11.70
C VAL A 274 7.39 -8.08 -11.61
N VAL A 275 6.57 -7.17 -12.12
CA VAL A 275 6.82 -5.71 -12.05
C VAL A 275 5.75 -4.97 -11.26
N SER A 276 4.56 -5.55 -11.11
CA SER A 276 3.47 -4.96 -10.34
C SER A 276 2.58 -6.05 -9.75
N ALA A 277 1.98 -5.74 -8.60
CA ALA A 277 0.99 -6.58 -7.95
C ALA A 277 -0.11 -5.70 -7.33
N ALA A 278 -1.37 -6.09 -7.50
CA ALA A 278 -2.52 -5.39 -6.96
C ALA A 278 -3.49 -6.36 -6.28
N ARG A 279 -4.10 -5.92 -5.19
CA ARG A 279 -5.14 -6.66 -4.46
C ARG A 279 -6.49 -6.43 -5.13
N ILE A 280 -7.30 -7.47 -5.22
CA ILE A 280 -8.69 -7.41 -5.65
C ILE A 280 -9.57 -7.86 -4.48
N GLU A 281 -10.59 -7.08 -4.15
CA GLU A 281 -11.55 -7.36 -3.06
C GLU A 281 -12.74 -8.23 -3.48
N GLU A 282 -12.99 -8.33 -4.79
CA GLU A 282 -14.13 -9.04 -5.38
C GLU A 282 -14.06 -10.56 -5.25
N THR A 283 -15.24 -11.18 -5.14
CA THR A 283 -15.39 -12.64 -5.11
C THR A 283 -15.33 -13.23 -6.52
N GLU A 284 -15.14 -14.55 -6.65
CA GLU A 284 -15.08 -15.21 -7.96
C GLU A 284 -16.38 -15.03 -8.77
N GLU A 285 -17.54 -14.89 -8.11
CA GLU A 285 -18.85 -14.66 -8.75
C GLU A 285 -18.94 -13.29 -9.45
N ASP A 286 -18.33 -12.24 -8.88
CA ASP A 286 -18.31 -10.89 -9.49
C ASP A 286 -17.40 -10.84 -10.74
N ALA A 287 -16.45 -11.76 -10.83
CA ALA A 287 -15.45 -11.80 -11.89
C ALA A 287 -15.91 -12.51 -13.16
N GLU A 288 -16.68 -13.61 -13.03
CA GLU A 288 -17.14 -14.41 -14.16
C GLU A 288 -18.17 -13.68 -15.03
N ILE A 289 -18.97 -12.79 -14.44
CA ILE A 289 -19.95 -11.95 -15.15
C ILE A 289 -19.25 -11.01 -16.16
N ASN A 290 -18.01 -10.60 -15.88
CA ASN A 290 -17.28 -9.62 -16.69
C ASN A 290 -16.52 -10.21 -17.89
N LEU A 291 -16.26 -11.52 -17.91
CA LEU A 291 -15.43 -12.16 -18.96
C LEU A 291 -16.25 -12.71 -20.14
N ALA A 292 -17.57 -12.87 -19.99
CA ALA A 292 -18.42 -13.45 -21.03
C ALA A 292 -18.76 -12.48 -22.18
N ASP A 293 -18.58 -11.16 -22.00
CA ASP A 293 -19.13 -10.12 -22.89
C ASP A 293 -18.11 -9.26 -23.67
N ALA A 294 -16.83 -9.65 -23.76
CA ALA A 294 -15.83 -8.82 -24.46
C ALA A 294 -14.97 -9.59 -25.47
N ALA A 295 -15.32 -9.47 -26.76
CA ALA A 295 -14.36 -9.61 -27.85
C ALA A 295 -13.44 -8.39 -27.87
N PRO A 296 -12.10 -8.53 -28.03
CA PRO A 296 -11.20 -7.40 -27.94
C PRO A 296 -11.04 -6.76 -29.31
N GLU A 297 -11.57 -5.55 -29.50
CA GLU A 297 -10.99 -4.63 -30.46
C GLU A 297 -11.11 -3.20 -29.98
N ILE A 298 -10.04 -2.43 -30.23
CA ILE A 298 -9.93 -0.98 -30.46
C ILE A 298 -8.79 -0.42 -29.58
N ALA A 299 -7.69 -0.07 -30.27
CA ALA A 299 -6.51 0.63 -29.77
C ALA A 299 -6.85 2.03 -29.19
N PRO A 300 -6.00 2.63 -28.34
CA PRO A 300 -6.25 3.97 -27.79
C PRO A 300 -6.17 5.05 -28.86
N ASP A 301 -7.08 6.03 -28.77
CA ASP A 301 -7.04 7.28 -29.53
C ASP A 301 -5.91 8.18 -28.98
N THR A 302 -5.03 8.63 -29.87
CA THR A 302 -3.76 9.33 -29.55
C THR A 302 -3.92 10.85 -29.34
N GLY A 303 -5.15 11.36 -29.22
CA GLY A 303 -5.46 12.80 -29.20
C GLY A 303 -5.36 13.53 -27.84
N ALA A 304 -4.76 12.95 -26.80
CA ALA A 304 -4.70 13.61 -25.48
C ALA A 304 -3.73 14.81 -25.48
N ILE A 305 -4.22 15.99 -25.12
CA ILE A 305 -3.42 17.21 -24.94
C ILE A 305 -3.02 17.30 -23.47
N ILE A 306 -1.72 17.31 -23.21
CA ILE A 306 -1.14 17.43 -21.87
C ILE A 306 -1.00 18.92 -21.52
N GLY A 307 -1.42 19.33 -20.33
CA GLY A 307 -1.35 20.73 -19.87
C GLY A 307 0.05 21.15 -19.44
N ASP A 308 0.32 22.45 -19.40
CA ASP A 308 1.57 23.00 -18.85
C ASP A 308 1.68 22.79 -17.33
N ASP A 309 2.91 22.68 -16.85
CA ASP A 309 3.27 22.39 -15.45
C ASP A 309 2.69 23.41 -14.45
N ALA A 310 1.73 22.97 -13.63
CA ALA A 310 1.08 23.79 -12.61
C ALA A 310 1.91 23.91 -11.31
N ALA A 311 3.13 23.33 -11.24
CA ALA A 311 4.00 23.43 -10.06
C ALA A 311 4.71 24.79 -9.93
N ALA A 312 4.66 25.64 -10.95
CA ALA A 312 5.09 27.03 -10.85
C ALA A 312 4.00 27.87 -10.12
N GLY A 313 4.05 27.87 -8.79
CA GLY A 313 3.27 28.81 -8.00
C GLY A 313 3.67 30.27 -8.34
N PRO A 314 2.76 31.25 -8.19
CA PRO A 314 3.11 32.67 -8.32
C PRO A 314 4.24 33.02 -7.34
N ALA A 315 5.17 33.86 -7.80
CA ALA A 315 6.38 34.24 -7.06
C ALA A 315 6.12 35.12 -5.82
N ASP A 316 4.88 35.57 -5.61
CA ASP A 316 4.57 36.55 -4.59
C ASP A 316 3.50 36.01 -3.64
N GLY A 317 3.86 35.94 -2.35
CA GLY A 317 2.94 35.58 -1.29
C GLY A 317 2.07 36.75 -0.89
N GLU A 318 0.75 36.58 -1.05
CA GLU A 318 -0.31 37.20 -0.27
C GLU A 318 -1.37 36.13 0.07
#